data_AF-A0A2R6B3L1-F1
#
_entry.id   AF-A0A2R6B3L1-F1
#
_cell.length_a   1.000
_cell.length_b   1.000
_cell.length_c   1.000
_cell.angle_alpha   90.00
_cell.angle_beta   90.00
_cell.angle_gamma   90.00
#
_symmetry.space_group_name_H-M   'P 1'
#
loop_
_entity.id
_entity.type
_entity.pdbx_description
1 polymer ?
#
loop_
_entity_poly.entity_id
_entity_poly.type
_entity_poly.pdbx_seq_one_letter_code
_entity_poly.pdbx_strand_id
1 'polypeptide(L)'
;MGKRVFTGRNIDLAKLAAAVEGYLSSKGYTTQRYQSSDQSYIVQAKKGGFLRAIVSAQRAFTVHISGNPQNVVVNVGVANWGQDIAVDVIETVFVGDELGLLSTAETLWNLKIEKEILDEIQRIIQSGQVDYLPTMGVQQPLQTPQQPGYYPPMYPGYQQQAQTQPERFCPMCGKNNPMGARYCMNCGAQLP
;
A
#
# COMPACT_ATOMS: atom_id res chain seq x y z
N MET A 1 -13.11 11.79 1.76
CA MET A 1 -12.06 11.04 2.47
C MET A 1 -12.70 10.14 3.50
N GLY A 2 -12.54 8.84 3.30
CA GLY A 2 -12.95 7.83 4.26
C GLY A 2 -11.76 7.41 5.13
N LYS A 3 -11.91 7.50 6.45
CA LYS A 3 -10.92 7.01 7.42
C LYS A 3 -11.56 5.96 8.32
N ARG A 4 -10.90 4.83 8.51
CA ARG A 4 -11.29 3.80 9.50
C ARG A 4 -10.09 3.34 10.30
N VAL A 5 -10.33 3.09 11.59
CA VAL A 5 -9.32 2.56 12.52
C VAL A 5 -9.78 1.16 12.94
N PHE A 6 -8.87 0.20 12.83
CA PHE A 6 -9.08 -1.18 13.22
C PHE A 6 -8.17 -1.49 14.41
N THR A 7 -8.78 -1.82 15.55
CA THR A 7 -8.05 -2.12 16.79
C THR A 7 -8.33 -3.55 17.26
N GLY A 8 -7.44 -4.10 18.09
CA GLY A 8 -7.66 -5.38 18.77
C GLY A 8 -7.59 -6.62 17.87
N ARG A 9 -6.96 -6.50 16.70
CA ARG A 9 -6.64 -7.59 15.77
C ARG A 9 -5.13 -7.62 15.59
N ASN A 10 -4.52 -8.76 15.25
CA ASN A 10 -3.09 -8.85 14.96
C ASN A 10 -2.87 -8.86 13.45
N ILE A 11 -3.06 -7.71 12.80
CA ILE A 11 -3.13 -7.62 11.34
C ILE A 11 -1.73 -7.49 10.73
N ASP A 12 -1.46 -8.29 9.70
CA ASP A 12 -0.30 -8.13 8.84
C ASP A 12 -0.61 -7.06 7.76
N LEU A 13 -0.01 -5.88 7.91
CA LEU A 13 -0.24 -4.74 7.01
C LEU A 13 0.17 -5.06 5.56
N ALA A 14 1.20 -5.88 5.36
CA ALA A 14 1.66 -6.25 4.02
C ALA A 14 0.63 -7.15 3.32
N LYS A 15 0.08 -8.13 4.05
CA LYS A 15 -1.01 -8.98 3.56
C LYS A 15 -2.28 -8.18 3.31
N LEU A 16 -2.62 -7.25 4.21
CA LEU A 16 -3.77 -6.36 4.01
C LEU A 16 -3.61 -5.54 2.72
N ALA A 17 -2.45 -4.91 2.53
CA ALA A 17 -2.20 -4.14 1.32
C ALA A 17 -2.24 -4.99 0.05
N ALA A 18 -1.69 -6.21 0.08
CA ALA A 18 -1.78 -7.15 -1.05
C ALA A 18 -3.22 -7.61 -1.33
N ALA A 19 -4.03 -7.87 -0.30
CA ALA A 19 -5.44 -8.25 -0.45
C ALA A 19 -6.27 -7.11 -1.07
N VAL A 20 -6.02 -5.86 -0.64
CA VAL A 20 -6.66 -4.67 -1.21
C VAL A 20 -6.25 -4.45 -2.67
N GLU A 21 -4.96 -4.59 -2.99
CA GLU A 21 -4.46 -4.53 -4.38
C GLU A 21 -5.12 -5.60 -5.26
N GLY A 22 -5.28 -6.83 -4.75
CA GLY A 22 -5.94 -7.94 -5.43
C GLY A 22 -7.42 -7.67 -5.68
N TYR A 23 -8.15 -7.17 -4.67
CA TYR A 23 -9.56 -6.77 -4.82
C TYR A 23 -9.72 -5.70 -5.90
N LEU A 24 -8.94 -4.62 -5.84
CA LEU A 24 -9.02 -3.53 -6.81
C LEU A 24 -8.65 -4.03 -8.22
N SER A 25 -7.62 -4.88 -8.35
CA SER A 25 -7.27 -5.47 -9.64
C SER A 25 -8.41 -6.33 -10.20
N SER A 26 -9.08 -7.14 -9.36
CA SER A 26 -10.23 -7.96 -9.76
C SER A 26 -11.43 -7.15 -10.27
N LYS A 27 -11.56 -5.90 -9.80
CA LYS A 27 -12.60 -4.95 -10.24
C LYS A 27 -12.23 -4.23 -11.54
N GLY A 28 -11.09 -4.56 -12.15
CA GLY A 28 -10.63 -4.02 -13.45
C GLY A 28 -9.79 -2.75 -13.33
N TYR A 29 -9.33 -2.39 -12.12
CA TYR A 29 -8.43 -1.26 -11.95
C TYR A 29 -6.99 -1.64 -12.31
N THR A 30 -6.24 -0.70 -12.88
CA THR A 30 -4.79 -0.77 -12.90
C THR A 30 -4.29 -0.36 -11.52
N THR A 31 -3.66 -1.30 -10.83
CA THR A 31 -3.19 -1.09 -9.46
C THR A 31 -1.68 -0.97 -9.38
N GLN A 32 -1.19 -0.36 -8.31
CA GLN A 32 0.19 -0.45 -7.85
C GLN A 32 0.22 -0.34 -6.32
N ARG A 33 1.17 -1.01 -5.71
CA ARG A 33 1.39 -0.98 -4.26
C ARG A 33 2.87 -0.74 -3.96
N TYR A 34 3.13 0.00 -2.90
CA TYR A 34 4.48 0.25 -2.41
C TYR A 34 4.51 0.34 -0.89
N GLN A 35 5.67 0.01 -0.33
CA GLN A 35 5.96 0.16 1.07
C GLN A 35 6.74 1.45 1.28
N SER A 36 6.28 2.25 2.23
CA SER A 36 6.87 3.49 2.66
C SER A 36 8.06 3.28 3.62
N SER A 37 8.88 4.31 3.81
CA SER A 37 9.97 4.33 4.80
C SER A 37 9.46 4.17 6.24
N ASP A 38 8.26 4.67 6.56
CA ASP A 38 7.59 4.52 7.85
C ASP A 38 6.92 3.15 8.06
N GLN A 39 7.20 2.16 7.20
CA GLN A 39 6.58 0.84 7.19
C GLN A 39 5.07 0.83 6.86
N SER A 40 4.50 1.98 6.47
CA SER A 40 3.14 2.02 5.93
C SER A 40 3.08 1.48 4.50
N TYR A 41 1.88 1.12 4.05
CA TYR A 41 1.63 0.64 2.71
C TYR A 41 0.67 1.55 1.99
N ILE A 42 0.95 1.82 0.72
CA ILE A 42 0.07 2.59 -0.13
C ILE A 42 -0.32 1.73 -1.33
N VAL A 43 -1.62 1.66 -1.58
CA VAL A 43 -2.22 0.98 -2.73
C VAL A 43 -2.93 2.03 -3.58
N GLN A 44 -2.47 2.23 -4.81
CA GLN A 44 -3.14 3.08 -5.77
C GLN A 44 -3.88 2.22 -6.80
N ALA A 45 -5.05 2.69 -7.22
CA ALA A 45 -5.87 2.09 -8.27
C ALA A 45 -6.39 3.17 -9.22
N LYS A 46 -5.89 3.19 -10.46
CA LYS A 46 -6.46 4.00 -11.54
C LYS A 46 -7.37 3.15 -12.40
N LYS A 47 -8.38 3.79 -12.99
CA LYS A 47 -9.24 3.14 -13.98
C LYS A 47 -8.41 2.83 -15.23
N GLY A 48 -8.23 1.54 -15.55
CA GLY A 48 -7.48 1.06 -16.71
C GLY A 48 -8.37 0.41 -17.77
N GLY A 49 -7.83 0.15 -18.97
CA GLY A 49 -8.50 -0.67 -20.00
C GLY A 49 -9.67 0.02 -20.72
N PHE A 50 -10.74 -0.74 -21.01
CA PHE A 50 -11.92 -0.30 -21.79
C PHE A 50 -12.84 0.70 -21.07
N LEU A 51 -12.54 1.05 -19.80
CA LEU A 51 -13.34 1.96 -18.97
C LEU A 51 -12.96 3.45 -19.10
N ARG A 52 -12.17 3.82 -20.11
CA ARG A 52 -11.60 5.16 -20.39
C ARG A 52 -12.61 6.31 -20.53
N ALA A 53 -13.91 6.06 -20.53
CA ALA A 53 -14.90 7.02 -21.01
C ALA A 53 -15.35 8.09 -19.99
N ILE A 54 -15.11 7.96 -18.69
CA ILE A 54 -15.65 8.94 -17.70
C ILE A 54 -14.68 9.10 -16.51
N VAL A 55 -14.28 10.36 -16.25
CA VAL A 55 -13.33 10.94 -15.26
C VAL A 55 -11.89 11.18 -15.78
N SER A 56 -11.27 12.30 -15.38
CA SER A 56 -9.95 12.75 -15.84
C SER A 56 -8.88 11.66 -15.71
N ALA A 57 -8.09 11.47 -16.77
CA ALA A 57 -7.17 10.35 -16.96
C ALA A 57 -6.00 10.25 -15.94
N GLN A 58 -5.95 11.16 -14.96
CA GLN A 58 -4.84 11.30 -14.01
C GLN A 58 -5.22 10.94 -12.57
N ARG A 59 -6.50 10.69 -12.28
CA ARG A 59 -6.98 10.40 -10.92
C ARG A 59 -6.86 8.91 -10.57
N ALA A 60 -6.35 8.64 -9.36
CA ALA A 60 -6.24 7.33 -8.77
C ALA A 60 -6.91 7.30 -7.40
N PHE A 61 -7.62 6.21 -7.11
CA PHE A 61 -7.98 5.90 -5.73
C PHE A 61 -6.72 5.48 -5.00
N THR A 62 -6.49 6.07 -3.83
CA THR A 62 -5.33 5.80 -3.00
C THR A 62 -5.80 5.31 -1.65
N VAL A 63 -5.32 4.14 -1.25
CA VAL A 63 -5.51 3.55 0.07
C VAL A 63 -4.18 3.61 0.80
N HIS A 64 -4.12 4.33 1.90
CA HIS A 64 -2.98 4.37 2.81
C HIS A 64 -3.28 3.53 4.05
N ILE A 65 -2.41 2.56 4.33
CA ILE A 65 -2.52 1.60 5.43
C ILE A 65 -1.32 1.83 6.34
N SER A 66 -1.54 2.35 7.54
CA SER A 66 -0.49 2.73 8.47
C SER A 66 -0.80 2.27 9.90
N GLY A 67 0.12 2.56 10.82
CA GLY A 67 0.03 2.16 12.21
C GLY A 67 0.78 0.86 12.48
N ASN A 68 0.26 0.07 13.42
CA ASN A 68 0.89 -1.19 13.84
C ASN A 68 -0.12 -2.33 13.79
N PRO A 69 0.31 -3.60 13.91
CA PRO A 69 -0.58 -4.74 13.78
C PRO A 69 -1.82 -4.69 14.68
N GLN A 70 -1.72 -4.04 15.86
CA GLN A 70 -2.81 -3.91 16.84
C GLN A 70 -3.71 -2.68 16.63
N ASN A 71 -3.23 -1.68 15.89
CA ASN A 71 -3.89 -0.41 15.62
C ASN A 71 -3.60 0.00 14.17
N VAL A 72 -4.39 -0.55 13.26
CA VAL A 72 -4.27 -0.25 11.83
C VAL A 72 -5.18 0.91 11.47
N VAL A 73 -4.60 1.93 10.83
CA VAL A 73 -5.34 3.07 10.28
C VAL A 73 -5.39 2.94 8.76
N VAL A 74 -6.59 3.01 8.21
CA VAL A 74 -6.82 2.99 6.77
C VAL A 74 -7.46 4.31 6.33
N ASN A 75 -6.77 5.03 5.46
CA ASN A 75 -7.25 6.23 4.80
C ASN A 75 -7.51 5.93 3.32
N VAL A 76 -8.67 6.32 2.81
CA VAL A 76 -9.05 6.18 1.40
C VAL A 76 -9.41 7.55 0.84
N GLY A 77 -8.77 7.90 -0.27
CA GLY A 77 -9.00 9.16 -0.97
C GLY A 77 -8.64 9.08 -2.45
N VAL A 78 -8.66 10.25 -3.10
CA VAL A 78 -8.27 10.40 -4.50
C VAL A 78 -6.99 11.22 -4.56
N ALA A 79 -5.99 10.73 -5.29
CA ALA A 79 -4.75 11.45 -5.55
C ALA A 79 -4.36 11.29 -7.02
N ASN A 80 -3.31 12.00 -7.45
CA ASN A 80 -2.75 11.82 -8.77
C ASN A 80 -2.09 10.43 -8.88
N TRP A 81 -2.28 9.77 -10.02
CA TRP A 81 -1.65 8.47 -10.27
C TRP A 81 -0.14 8.61 -10.32
N GLY A 82 0.57 7.85 -9.49
CA GLY A 82 2.02 7.92 -9.39
C GLY A 82 2.55 9.19 -8.72
N GLN A 83 1.93 10.36 -8.87
CA GLN A 83 2.45 11.62 -8.29
C GLN A 83 2.16 11.79 -6.80
N ASP A 84 3.02 12.56 -6.13
CA ASP A 84 2.79 13.21 -4.84
C ASP A 84 2.08 12.37 -3.80
N ILE A 85 2.63 11.20 -3.50
CA ILE A 85 2.39 10.60 -2.19
C ILE A 85 3.72 10.64 -1.47
N ALA A 86 4.11 11.87 -1.13
CA ALA A 86 5.15 12.10 -0.13
C ALA A 86 4.72 11.32 1.10
N VAL A 87 5.47 10.28 1.39
CA VAL A 87 5.21 9.32 2.46
C VAL A 87 5.32 9.91 3.87
N ASP A 88 5.59 11.21 3.94
CA ASP A 88 5.69 12.04 5.14
C ASP A 88 4.54 13.07 5.26
N VAL A 89 3.66 13.20 4.25
CA VAL A 89 2.57 14.18 4.23
C VAL A 89 1.27 13.56 3.75
N ILE A 90 0.87 12.48 4.40
CA ILE A 90 -0.41 11.80 4.11
C ILE A 90 -1.59 12.73 4.38
N GLU A 91 -1.52 13.72 5.29
CA GLU A 91 -2.68 14.59 5.54
C GLU A 91 -2.90 15.67 4.48
N THR A 92 -1.88 16.27 3.85
CA THR A 92 -2.11 17.40 2.93
C THR A 92 -2.59 16.98 1.54
N VAL A 93 -2.17 15.81 1.04
CA VAL A 93 -2.58 15.34 -0.30
C VAL A 93 -4.05 14.91 -0.34
N PHE A 94 -4.59 14.44 0.80
CA PHE A 94 -6.00 14.07 0.91
C PHE A 94 -6.92 15.25 1.31
N VAL A 95 -6.35 16.39 1.70
CA VAL A 95 -7.07 17.62 2.03
C VAL A 95 -7.14 18.45 0.76
N GLY A 96 -8.17 18.19 -0.04
CA GLY A 96 -8.44 18.89 -1.29
C GLY A 96 -8.69 20.39 -1.10
N ASP A 97 -7.63 21.17 -1.02
CA ASP A 97 -7.67 22.63 -1.19
C ASP A 97 -7.70 23.03 -2.68
N GLU A 98 -7.37 22.11 -3.60
CA GLU A 98 -7.44 22.33 -5.05
C GLU A 98 -8.56 21.55 -5.78
N LEU A 99 -9.64 21.15 -5.07
CA LEU A 99 -10.80 20.44 -5.64
C LEU A 99 -12.02 21.34 -5.93
N GLY A 100 -11.84 22.65 -5.98
CA GLY A 100 -12.89 23.68 -6.09
C GLY A 100 -13.79 23.66 -7.33
N LEU A 101 -13.76 22.64 -8.19
CA LEU A 101 -14.57 22.54 -9.41
C LEU A 101 -14.98 21.08 -9.74
N LEU A 102 -15.48 20.32 -8.76
CA LEU A 102 -16.10 19.01 -9.04
C LEU A 102 -17.60 19.19 -9.32
N SER A 103 -18.06 18.67 -10.45
CA SER A 103 -19.51 18.52 -10.69
C SER A 103 -20.11 17.59 -9.62
N THR A 104 -21.34 17.87 -9.19
CA THR A 104 -22.01 17.14 -8.09
C THR A 104 -22.06 15.62 -8.30
N ALA A 105 -22.07 15.16 -9.55
CA ALA A 105 -22.05 13.74 -9.88
C ALA A 105 -20.69 13.05 -9.62
N GLU A 106 -19.56 13.72 -9.88
CA GLU A 106 -18.23 13.17 -9.62
C GLU A 106 -17.98 13.00 -8.12
N THR A 107 -18.40 13.98 -7.32
CA THR A 107 -18.29 13.93 -5.85
C THR A 107 -19.10 12.76 -5.29
N LEU A 108 -20.34 12.56 -5.76
CA LEU A 108 -21.18 11.44 -5.32
C LEU A 108 -20.59 10.07 -5.70
N TRP A 109 -20.03 9.96 -6.90
CA TRP A 109 -19.39 8.73 -7.35
C TRP A 109 -18.10 8.43 -6.56
N ASN A 110 -17.28 9.44 -6.29
CA ASN A 110 -16.08 9.29 -5.45
C ASN A 110 -16.44 8.83 -4.02
N LEU A 111 -17.44 9.46 -3.40
CA LEU A 111 -17.91 9.08 -2.06
C LEU A 111 -18.44 7.64 -2.02
N LYS A 112 -19.13 7.20 -3.09
CA LYS A 112 -19.61 5.82 -3.21
C LYS A 112 -18.45 4.82 -3.26
N ILE A 113 -17.43 5.09 -4.05
CA ILE A 113 -16.26 4.20 -4.17
C ILE A 113 -15.44 4.17 -2.89
N GLU A 114 -15.22 5.33 -2.25
CA GLU A 114 -14.55 5.39 -0.94
C GLU A 114 -15.24 4.46 0.07
N LYS A 115 -16.57 4.51 0.13
CA LYS A 115 -17.35 3.65 1.01
C LYS A 115 -17.24 2.17 0.64
N GLU A 116 -17.40 1.83 -0.65
CA GLU A 116 -17.28 0.44 -1.12
C GLU A 116 -15.89 -0.16 -0.82
N ILE A 117 -14.82 0.61 -1.01
CA ILE A 117 -13.45 0.18 -0.69
C ILE A 117 -13.30 -0.05 0.82
N LEU A 118 -13.77 0.88 1.65
CA LEU A 118 -13.69 0.73 3.11
C LEU A 118 -14.50 -0.45 3.63
N ASP A 119 -15.69 -0.68 3.08
CA ASP A 119 -16.54 -1.82 3.45
C ASP A 119 -15.89 -3.15 3.06
N GLU A 120 -15.22 -3.21 1.91
CA GLU A 120 -14.46 -4.40 1.52
C GLU A 120 -13.21 -4.60 2.38
N ILE A 121 -12.47 -3.54 2.71
CA ILE A 121 -11.33 -3.62 3.64
C ILE A 121 -11.79 -4.18 4.98
N GLN A 122 -12.93 -3.69 5.48
CA GLN A 122 -13.52 -4.21 6.69
C GLN A 122 -13.88 -5.69 6.56
N ARG A 123 -14.47 -6.13 5.44
CA ARG A 123 -14.76 -7.55 5.18
C ARG A 123 -13.48 -8.41 5.17
N ILE A 124 -12.42 -7.96 4.49
CA ILE A 124 -11.12 -8.64 4.44
C ILE A 124 -10.55 -8.81 5.85
N ILE A 125 -10.52 -7.74 6.64
CA ILE A 125 -10.05 -7.80 8.03
C ILE A 125 -10.95 -8.72 8.87
N GLN A 126 -12.26 -8.65 8.69
CA GLN A 126 -13.21 -9.48 9.44
C GLN A 126 -13.05 -10.97 9.15
N SER A 127 -12.67 -11.34 7.94
CA SER A 127 -12.43 -12.73 7.53
C SER A 127 -11.24 -13.41 8.23
N GLY A 128 -10.32 -12.62 8.83
CA GLY A 128 -9.10 -13.13 9.44
C GLY A 128 -7.99 -13.55 8.45
N GLN A 129 -8.21 -13.42 7.13
CA GLN A 129 -7.24 -13.77 6.10
C GLN A 129 -5.92 -12.98 6.20
N VAL A 130 -5.98 -11.76 6.75
CA VAL A 130 -4.85 -10.84 6.86
C VAL A 130 -4.26 -10.81 8.27
N ASP A 131 -4.75 -11.64 9.19
CA ASP A 131 -4.15 -11.73 10.52
C ASP A 131 -2.78 -12.44 10.41
N TYR A 132 -1.83 -12.05 11.27
CA TYR A 132 -0.67 -12.89 11.54
C TYR A 132 -1.21 -14.22 12.06
N LEU A 133 -1.01 -15.27 11.27
CA LEU A 133 -1.25 -16.62 11.75
C LEU A 133 -0.45 -16.77 13.05
N PRO A 134 -1.06 -17.14 14.18
CA PRO A 134 -0.26 -17.72 15.24
C PRO A 134 0.43 -18.91 14.58
N THR A 135 1.76 -18.92 14.60
CA THR A 135 2.53 -20.11 14.25
C THR A 135 2.12 -21.17 15.27
N MET A 136 1.02 -21.89 15.01
CA MET A 136 0.62 -23.02 15.82
C MET A 136 1.80 -23.96 15.76
N GLY A 137 2.44 -24.16 16.91
CA GLY A 137 3.74 -24.79 17.02
C GLY A 137 3.77 -26.09 16.23
N VAL A 138 4.45 -26.06 15.09
CA VAL A 138 5.09 -27.26 14.58
C VAL A 138 6.11 -27.64 15.64
N GLN A 139 5.72 -28.57 16.51
CA GLN A 139 6.66 -29.29 17.35
C GLN A 139 7.69 -29.88 16.40
N GLN A 140 8.91 -29.34 16.47
CA GLN A 140 10.06 -29.93 15.82
C GLN A 140 10.18 -31.36 16.34
N PRO A 141 10.27 -32.38 15.47
CA PRO A 141 10.68 -33.70 15.93
C PRO A 141 12.09 -33.60 16.54
N LEU A 142 12.26 -34.34 17.63
CA LEU A 142 13.44 -34.38 18.49
C LEU A 142 14.77 -34.48 17.72
N GLN A 143 15.75 -33.75 18.28
CA GLN A 143 17.12 -33.53 17.86
C GLN A 143 17.94 -34.83 17.68
N THR A 144 18.86 -34.85 16.71
CA THR A 144 20.06 -35.71 16.67
C THR A 144 21.21 -34.98 15.93
N PRO A 145 22.49 -35.37 16.09
CA PRO A 145 23.45 -34.89 17.09
C PRO A 145 24.35 -33.74 16.59
N GLN A 146 24.97 -33.05 17.56
CA GLN A 146 25.77 -31.85 17.44
C GLN A 146 27.01 -32.02 16.53
N GLN A 147 27.12 -31.23 15.46
CA GLN A 147 28.37 -31.01 14.74
C GLN A 147 29.20 -29.90 15.42
N PRO A 148 30.51 -30.09 15.61
CA PRO A 148 31.37 -29.14 16.30
C PRO A 148 31.63 -27.86 15.50
N GLY A 149 31.25 -26.74 16.11
CA GLY A 149 32.03 -25.49 16.18
C GLY A 149 32.46 -24.83 14.87
N TYR A 150 31.56 -24.06 14.25
CA TYR A 150 31.94 -22.92 13.42
C TYR A 150 31.37 -21.64 14.07
N TYR A 151 32.23 -20.88 14.75
CA TYR A 151 31.86 -19.56 15.28
C TYR A 151 32.11 -18.51 14.19
N PRO A 152 31.09 -17.83 13.65
CA PRO A 152 31.31 -16.64 12.84
C PRO A 152 31.76 -15.48 13.74
N PRO A 153 32.60 -14.55 13.23
CA PRO A 153 33.04 -13.39 14.00
C PRO A 153 31.85 -12.46 14.30
N MET A 154 31.78 -12.00 15.54
CA MET A 154 30.87 -10.94 15.99
C MET A 154 31.25 -9.62 15.31
N TYR A 155 30.37 -9.09 14.47
CA TYR A 155 30.47 -7.71 13.99
C TYR A 155 29.75 -6.78 14.98
N PRO A 156 30.41 -5.73 15.50
CA PRO A 156 29.74 -4.68 16.26
C PRO A 156 29.11 -3.67 15.29
N GLY A 157 27.86 -3.27 15.58
CA GLY A 157 27.25 -2.05 15.02
C GLY A 157 26.01 -2.29 14.16
N TYR A 158 24.85 -2.44 14.78
CA TYR A 158 23.58 -2.15 14.12
C TYR A 158 23.41 -0.63 14.03
N GLN A 159 24.13 0.00 13.11
CA GLN A 159 23.63 1.26 12.57
C GLN A 159 22.38 0.90 11.77
N GLN A 160 21.23 1.44 12.19
CA GLN A 160 19.98 1.34 11.45
C GLN A 160 20.19 1.95 10.07
N GLN A 161 20.50 1.10 9.10
CA GLN A 161 20.43 1.43 7.70
C GLN A 161 18.94 1.48 7.39
N ALA A 162 18.42 2.69 7.22
CA ALA A 162 17.18 2.91 6.51
C ALA A 162 17.26 2.05 5.24
N GLN A 163 16.37 1.06 5.12
CA GLN A 163 16.34 0.15 3.99
C GLN A 163 16.02 0.98 2.75
N THR A 164 17.06 1.49 2.08
CA THR A 164 16.96 1.98 0.71
C THR A 164 16.60 0.75 -0.11
N GLN A 165 15.30 0.54 -0.29
CA GLN A 165 14.80 -0.36 -1.32
C GLN A 165 15.57 -0.01 -2.59
N PRO A 166 16.14 -0.98 -3.31
CA PRO A 166 16.94 -0.69 -4.48
C PRO A 166 16.10 0.21 -5.41
N GLU A 167 16.71 1.27 -5.95
CA GLU A 167 16.01 2.28 -6.76
C GLU A 167 16.31 2.06 -8.26
N ARG A 168 15.33 2.40 -9.10
CA ARG A 168 15.43 2.44 -10.56
C ARG A 168 15.08 3.81 -11.10
N PHE A 169 15.76 4.21 -12.16
CA PHE A 169 15.51 5.47 -12.84
C PHE A 169 14.32 5.35 -13.81
N CYS A 170 13.48 6.38 -13.88
CA CYS A 170 12.44 6.48 -14.90
C CYS A 170 13.01 7.02 -16.22
N PRO A 171 12.95 6.29 -17.35
CA PRO A 171 13.49 6.76 -18.62
C PRO A 171 12.69 7.93 -19.22
N MET A 172 11.48 8.20 -18.73
CA MET A 172 10.60 9.26 -19.24
C MET A 172 10.82 10.62 -18.59
N CYS A 173 11.09 10.67 -17.29
CA CYS A 173 11.21 11.94 -16.55
C CYS A 173 12.41 12.02 -15.60
N GLY A 174 13.17 10.93 -15.50
CA GLY A 174 14.40 10.85 -14.73
C GLY A 174 14.32 10.88 -13.21
N LYS A 175 13.14 10.64 -12.62
CA LYS A 175 13.05 10.45 -11.17
C LYS A 175 13.43 9.01 -10.78
N ASN A 176 14.05 8.84 -9.61
CA ASN A 176 14.24 7.53 -8.97
C ASN A 176 12.90 6.97 -8.46
N ASN A 177 12.72 5.67 -8.57
CA ASN A 177 11.53 4.93 -8.13
C ASN A 177 12.00 3.65 -7.45
N PRO A 178 11.26 3.08 -6.49
CA PRO A 178 11.64 1.80 -5.90
C PRO A 178 11.63 0.68 -6.96
N MET A 179 12.48 -0.34 -6.81
CA MET A 179 12.62 -1.44 -7.78
C MET A 179 11.29 -2.18 -8.04
N GLY A 180 10.38 -2.22 -7.06
CA GLY A 180 9.05 -2.82 -7.21
C GLY A 180 8.03 -1.94 -7.95
N ALA A 181 8.34 -0.68 -8.25
CA ALA A 181 7.42 0.22 -8.92
C ALA A 181 7.18 -0.22 -10.37
N ARG A 182 5.91 -0.52 -10.69
CA ARG A 182 5.44 -0.79 -12.06
C ARG A 182 5.25 0.50 -12.87
N TYR A 183 5.03 1.63 -12.20
CA TYR A 183 4.85 2.95 -12.81
C TYR A 183 5.64 4.01 -12.06
N CYS A 184 6.04 5.06 -12.79
CA CYS A 184 6.84 6.15 -12.27
C CYS A 184 6.04 7.02 -11.33
N MET A 185 6.67 7.33 -10.20
CA MET A 185 6.13 8.20 -9.16
C MET A 185 6.20 9.69 -9.50
N ASN A 186 6.83 10.08 -10.61
CA ASN A 186 6.92 11.49 -11.04
C ASN A 186 6.29 11.81 -12.40
N CYS A 187 5.96 10.80 -13.20
CA CYS A 187 5.21 11.05 -14.43
C CYS A 187 4.14 10.01 -14.73
N GLY A 188 3.98 8.97 -13.91
CA GLY A 188 3.01 7.90 -14.14
C GLY A 188 3.35 6.93 -15.28
N ALA A 189 4.48 7.11 -15.96
CA ALA A 189 4.93 6.22 -17.05
C ALA A 189 5.19 4.80 -16.55
N GLN A 190 4.92 3.79 -17.38
CA GLN A 190 5.26 2.41 -17.03
C GLN A 190 6.79 2.24 -16.95
N LEU A 191 7.26 1.57 -15.90
CA LEU A 191 8.67 1.27 -15.70
C LEU A 191 8.98 -0.14 -16.25
N PRO A 192 10.12 -0.33 -16.95
CA PRO A 192 10.43 -1.57 -17.67
C PRO A 192 10.58 -2.84 -16.82
#